data_AF-A0A7Y5JQF8-F1
#
_entry.id   AF-A0A7Y5JQF8-F1
#
_cell.length_a   1.000
_cell.length_b   1.000
_cell.length_c   1.000
_cell.angle_alpha   90.00
_cell.angle_beta   90.00
_cell.angle_gamma   90.00
#
_symmetry.space_group_name_H-M   'P 1'
#
loop_
_entity.id
_entity.type
_entity.pdbx_description
1 polymer ?
#
loop_
_entity_poly.entity_id
_entity_poly.type
_entity_poly.pdbx_seq_one_letter_code
_entity_poly.pdbx_strand_id
1 'polypeptide(L)' 'MSSHCAYSFADLYEAAFGVKPSKAALDELYALTQDERNVVVRDWVRRAEWETFDVTGTDGVVYASFGPKGSEPCRS' A
#
# COMPACT_ATOMS: atom_id res chain seq x y z
N MET A 1 -4.61 18.57 -13.05
CA MET A 1 -4.70 18.48 -11.57
C MET A 1 -5.26 17.12 -11.25
N SER A 2 -4.39 16.13 -11.07
CA SER A 2 -4.81 14.78 -10.68
C SER A 2 -4.02 14.43 -9.44
N SER A 3 -4.66 14.50 -8.29
CA SER A 3 -4.10 14.08 -7.01
C SER A 3 -4.00 12.55 -7.04
N HIS A 4 -2.98 12.01 -7.72
CA HIS A 4 -2.69 10.57 -7.91
C HIS A 4 -2.24 9.87 -6.60
N CYS A 5 -2.85 10.23 -5.47
CA CYS A 5 -2.23 10.10 -4.15
C CYS A 5 -3.11 9.45 -3.09
N ALA A 6 -3.94 8.47 -3.45
CA ALA A 6 -4.63 7.64 -2.47
C ALA A 6 -5.07 6.30 -3.08
N TYR A 7 -4.11 5.45 -3.45
CA TYR A 7 -4.45 4.05 -3.71
C TYR A 7 -4.71 3.36 -2.37
N SER A 8 -5.85 2.69 -2.26
CA SER A 8 -6.19 1.91 -1.07
C SER A 8 -5.50 0.54 -1.09
N PHE A 9 -5.50 -0.15 0.05
CA PHE A 9 -5.07 -1.56 0.08
C PHE A 9 -5.93 -2.46 -0.81
N ALA A 10 -7.19 -2.08 -1.04
CA ALA A 10 -8.06 -2.82 -1.96
C ALA A 10 -7.60 -2.67 -3.42
N ASP A 11 -7.23 -1.45 -3.83
CA ASP A 11 -6.70 -1.18 -5.17
C ASP A 11 -5.37 -1.93 -5.39
N LEU A 12 -4.50 -1.92 -4.39
CA LEU A 12 -3.24 -2.65 -4.42
C LEU A 12 -3.47 -4.17 -4.52
N TYR A 13 -4.41 -4.71 -3.74
CA TYR A 13 -4.72 -6.14 -3.78
C TYR A 13 -5.29 -6.54 -5.14
N GLU A 14 -6.22 -5.74 -5.69
CA GLU A 14 -6.77 -5.98 -7.02
C GLU A 14 -5.68 -5.93 -8.10
N ALA A 15 -4.74 -4.99 -8.01
CA ALA A 15 -3.60 -4.93 -8.92
C ALA A 15 -2.63 -6.13 -8.77
N ALA A 16 -2.41 -6.62 -7.55
CA ALA A 16 -1.50 -7.72 -7.26
C ALA A 16 -2.06 -9.11 -7.60
N PHE A 17 -3.38 -9.29 -7.47
CA PHE A 17 -4.04 -10.61 -7.56
C PHE A 17 -5.10 -10.70 -8.66
N GLY A 18 -5.43 -9.58 -9.32
CA GLY A 18 -6.45 -9.51 -10.37
C GLY A 18 -7.90 -9.65 -9.87
N VAL A 19 -8.11 -9.63 -8.55
CA VAL A 19 -9.42 -9.81 -7.91
C VAL A 19 -9.57 -8.87 -6.72
N LYS A 20 -10.80 -8.44 -6.43
CA LYS A 20 -11.08 -7.60 -5.25
C LYS A 20 -10.95 -8.42 -3.96
N PRO A 21 -10.32 -7.87 -2.91
CA PRO A 21 -10.23 -8.58 -1.64
C PRO A 21 -11.60 -8.70 -0.99
N SER A 22 -11.79 -9.75 -0.20
CA SER A 22 -12.93 -9.82 0.72
C SER A 22 -12.72 -8.87 1.89
N LYS A 23 -13.82 -8.50 2.56
CA LYS A 23 -13.73 -7.70 3.79
C LYS A 23 -12.86 -8.38 4.85
N ALA A 24 -13.00 -9.70 5.02
CA ALA A 24 -12.21 -10.48 5.98
C ALA A 24 -10.70 -10.38 5.70
N ALA A 25 -10.28 -10.44 4.44
CA ALA A 25 -8.86 -10.31 4.07
C ALA A 25 -8.29 -8.92 4.38
N LEU A 26 -9.09 -7.86 4.22
CA LEU A 26 -8.69 -6.51 4.64
C LEU A 26 -8.68 -6.37 6.17
N ASP A 27 -9.67 -6.94 6.86
CA ASP A 27 -9.71 -6.93 8.33
C ASP A 27 -8.49 -7.65 8.93
N GLU A 28 -8.05 -8.77 8.35
CA GLU A 28 -6.81 -9.46 8.72
C GLU A 28 -5.57 -8.57 8.53
N LEU A 29 -5.46 -7.87 7.39
CA LEU A 29 -4.38 -6.90 7.15
C LEU A 29 -4.37 -5.74 8.16
N TYR A 30 -5.56 -5.25 8.54
CA TYR A 30 -5.70 -4.18 9.53
C TYR A 30 -5.43 -4.64 10.96
N ALA A 31 -5.56 -5.93 11.26
CA ALA A 31 -5.22 -6.51 12.55
C ALA A 31 -3.70 -6.67 12.76
N LEU A 32 -2.91 -6.66 11.69
CA LEU A 32 -1.44 -6.73 11.77
C LEU A 32 -0.83 -5.46 12.38
N THR A 33 0.34 -5.63 13.01
CA THR A 33 1.20 -4.50 13.37
C THR A 33 1.67 -3.75 12.12
N GLN A 34 2.14 -2.52 12.29
CA GLN A 34 2.59 -1.71 11.14
C GLN A 34 3.78 -2.34 10.40
N ASP A 35 4.70 -2.99 11.11
CA ASP A 35 5.86 -3.66 10.51
C ASP A 35 5.42 -4.88 9.67
N GLU A 36 4.58 -5.75 10.23
CA GLU A 36 4.01 -6.90 9.52
C GLU A 36 3.19 -6.45 8.31
N ARG A 37 2.39 -5.39 8.48
CA ARG A 37 1.62 -4.81 7.38
C ARG A 37 2.53 -4.28 6.28
N ASN A 38 3.63 -3.61 6.63
CA ASN A 38 4.60 -3.11 5.65
C ASN A 38 5.22 -4.27 4.85
N VAL A 39 5.52 -5.41 5.49
CA VAL A 39 6.03 -6.60 4.80
C VAL A 39 5.00 -7.11 3.78
N VAL A 40 3.73 -7.25 4.18
CA VAL A 40 2.65 -7.71 3.30
C VAL A 40 2.43 -6.73 2.14
N VAL A 41 2.37 -5.44 2.42
CA VAL A 41 2.18 -4.38 1.42
C VAL A 41 3.32 -4.38 0.40
N ARG A 42 4.58 -4.51 0.84
CA ARG A 42 5.74 -4.59 -0.07
C ARG A 42 5.69 -5.83 -0.97
N ASP A 43 5.20 -6.97 -0.47
CA ASP A 43 4.98 -8.16 -1.30
C ASP A 43 3.91 -7.91 -2.37
N TRP A 44 2.78 -7.32 -1.99
CA TRP A 44 1.70 -7.02 -2.94
C TRP A 44 2.16 -6.00 -3.99
N VAL A 45 2.91 -4.98 -3.59
CA VAL A 45 3.45 -3.98 -4.52
C VAL A 45 4.39 -4.62 -5.55
N ARG A 46 5.24 -5.56 -5.11
CA ARG A 46 6.09 -6.33 -6.04
C ARG A 46 5.25 -7.11 -7.06
N ARG A 47 4.17 -7.75 -6.62
CA ARG A 47 3.26 -8.52 -7.52
C ARG A 47 2.49 -7.63 -8.47
N ALA A 48 2.02 -6.47 -8.00
CA ALA A 48 1.32 -5.48 -8.80
C ALA A 48 2.24 -4.74 -9.78
N GLU A 49 3.56 -4.97 -9.71
CA GLU A 49 4.57 -4.19 -10.42
C GLU A 49 4.49 -2.68 -10.13
N TRP A 50 4.11 -2.35 -8.90
CA TRP A 50 4.03 -0.98 -8.40
C TRP A 50 5.33 -0.58 -7.71
N GLU A 51 5.40 0.66 -7.23
CA GLU A 51 6.52 1.21 -6.47
C GLU A 51 6.10 1.45 -5.02
N THR A 52 7.02 1.20 -4.09
CA THR A 52 6.87 1.56 -2.66
C THR A 52 7.78 2.71 -2.29
N PHE A 53 7.31 3.55 -1.38
CA PHE A 53 8.06 4.65 -0.79
C PHE A 53 7.93 4.60 0.73
N ASP A 54 9.06 4.70 1.42
CA ASP A 54 9.05 4.77 2.88
C ASP A 54 8.75 6.20 3.32
N VAL A 55 7.66 6.36 4.06
CA VAL A 55 7.20 7.64 4.60
C VAL A 55 7.22 7.56 6.11
N THR A 56 7.99 8.45 6.74
CA THR A 56 8.00 8.57 8.20
C THR A 56 6.82 9.42 8.64
N GLY A 57 5.92 8.83 9.42
CA GLY A 57 4.81 9.55 10.05
C GLY A 57 5.29 10.51 11.14
N THR A 58 4.39 11.39 11.58
CA THR A 58 4.66 12.36 12.66
C THR A 58 4.91 11.70 14.02
N ASP A 59 4.53 10.43 14.15
CA ASP A 59 4.76 9.51 15.27
C ASP A 59 6.14 8.83 15.21
N GLY A 60 6.93 9.08 14.15
CA GLY A 60 8.23 8.43 13.92
C GLY A 60 8.12 7.01 13.37
N VAL A 61 6.92 6.52 13.07
CA VAL A 61 6.69 5.20 12.49
C VAL A 61 6.86 5.27 10.98
N VAL A 62 7.52 4.27 10.38
CA VAL A 62 7.70 4.19 8.93
C VAL A 62 6.51 3.44 8.31
N TYR A 63 5.88 4.06 7.33
CA TYR A 63 4.77 3.52 6.57
C TYR A 63 5.22 3.24 5.13
N ALA A 64 4.91 2.04 4.63
CA ALA A 64 5.10 1.71 3.23
C ALA A 64 3.96 2.34 2.40
N SER A 65 4.22 3.51 1.83
CA SER A 65 3.35 4.13 0.82
C SER A 65 3.57 3.46 -0.54
N PHE A 66 2.59 3.49 -1.43
CA PHE A 66 2.66 2.78 -2.71
C PHE A 66 1.84 3.43 -3.83
N GLY A 67 2.22 3.13 -5.08
CA GLY A 67 1.47 3.51 -6.27
C GLY A 67 2.05 2.89 -7.55
N PRO A 68 1.34 2.96 -8.69
CA PRO A 68 1.83 2.47 -9.99
C PRO A 68 3.18 3.08 -10.37
N LYS A 69 3.98 2.35 -11.16
CA LYS A 69 5.27 2.83 -11.67
C LYS A 69 5.15 4.21 -12.33
N GLY A 70 6.04 5.13 -11.98
CA GLY A 70 6.02 6.52 -12.47
C GLY A 70 5.10 7.44 -11.68
N SER A 71 4.47 6.96 -10.61
CA SER A 71 3.78 7.81 -9.64
C SER A 71 4.81 8.54 -8.77
N GLU A 72 4.64 9.84 -8.59
CA GLU A 72 5.47 10.59 -7.64
C GLU A 72 5.07 10.26 -6.20
N PRO A 73 6.02 10.08 -5.26
CA PRO A 73 5.68 9.93 -3.86
C PRO A 73 4.92 11.17 -3.38
N CYS A 74 3.76 10.94 -2.76
CA CYS A 74 2.95 12.00 -2.22
C CYS A 74 3.72 12.70 -1.10
N ARG A 75 4.29 13.87 -1.41
CA ARG A 75 4.91 14.75 -0.41
C ARG A 75 3.77 15.38 0.39
N SER A 76 3.51 14.82 1.58
CA SER A 76 2.68 15.44 2.61
C SER A 76 3.35 16.68 3.18
#